data_AF-A0A934J751-F1
#
_entry.id   AF-A0A934J751-F1
#
_cell.length_a   1.000
_cell.length_b   1.000
_cell.length_c   1.000
_cell.angle_alpha   90.00
_cell.angle_beta   90.00
_cell.angle_gamma   90.00
#
_symmetry.space_group_name_H-M   'P 1'
#
loop_
_entity.id
_entity.type
_entity.pdbx_description
1 polymer ?
#
loop_
_entity_poly.entity_id
_entity_poly.type
_entity_poly.pdbx_seq_one_letter_code
_entity_poly.pdbx_strand_id
1 'polypeptide(L)'
;MFYLIFILGLICSVINDKRKIIFIFFSSALAILAYLRYGIGADFFAYQYLYSRLSDSLITELYYGLDNQELGFRLIGSFFKSLNVPYQGYISIIASINLFFVFKTCKNFSKNPTLSMLLYFCFYYLVWTFSGLRQGLTLSIGIYYLLKYINNRKIIKFTSIIILLSF
;
A
#
# COMPACT_ATOMS: atom_id res chain seq x y z
N MET A 1 -1.95 -11.66 16.93
CA MET A 1 -2.48 -10.50 16.16
C MET A 1 -3.12 -10.92 14.83
N PHE A 2 -2.39 -11.58 13.92
CA PHE A 2 -2.94 -11.96 12.60
C PHE A 2 -4.12 -12.94 12.64
N TYR A 3 -4.08 -13.97 13.50
CA TYR A 3 -5.21 -14.89 13.66
C TYR A 3 -6.49 -14.19 14.16
N LEU A 4 -6.36 -13.16 15.00
CA LEU A 4 -7.51 -12.36 15.45
C LEU A 4 -8.12 -11.58 14.28
N ILE A 5 -7.29 -10.96 13.44
CA ILE A 5 -7.75 -10.26 12.23
C ILE A 5 -8.35 -11.24 11.22
N PHE A 6 -7.81 -12.45 11.11
CA PHE A 6 -8.39 -13.50 10.27
C PHE A 6 -9.80 -13.88 10.74
N ILE A 7 -9.97 -14.19 12.02
CA ILE A 7 -11.27 -14.54 12.61
C ILE A 7 -12.25 -13.38 12.47
N LEU A 8 -11.80 -12.15 12.75
CA LEU A 8 -12.58 -10.93 12.54
C LEU A 8 -13.07 -10.83 11.08
N GLY A 9 -12.17 -11.03 10.12
CA GLY A 9 -12.50 -10.98 8.70
C GLY A 9 -13.45 -12.09 8.26
N LEU A 10 -13.29 -13.31 8.78
CA LEU A 10 -14.24 -14.40 8.57
C LEU A 10 -15.64 -14.03 9.06
N ILE A 11 -15.75 -13.58 10.30
CA ILE A 11 -17.03 -13.14 10.90
C ILE A 11 -17.64 -11.99 10.06
N CYS A 12 -16.85 -10.96 9.73
CA CYS A 12 -17.30 -9.85 8.90
C CYS A 12 -17.78 -10.31 7.51
N SER A 13 -17.11 -11.28 6.89
CA SER A 13 -17.46 -11.81 5.57
C SER A 13 -18.78 -12.61 5.57
N VAL A 14 -19.07 -13.32 6.67
CA VAL A 14 -20.29 -14.12 6.83
C VAL A 14 -21.50 -13.25 7.22
N ILE A 15 -21.30 -12.26 8.11
CA ILE A 15 -22.42 -11.50 8.71
C ILE A 15 -23.25 -10.74 7.67
N ASN A 16 -22.64 -10.08 6.66
CA ASN A 16 -23.34 -9.70 5.43
C ASN A 16 -22.46 -8.88 4.48
N ASP A 17 -22.64 -9.15 3.19
CA ASP A 17 -21.94 -8.54 2.07
C ASP A 17 -22.31 -7.05 1.81
N LYS A 18 -23.54 -6.65 2.14
CA LYS A 18 -24.12 -5.36 1.69
C LYS A 18 -23.95 -4.21 2.68
N ARG A 19 -23.51 -4.45 3.92
CA ARG A 19 -23.38 -3.38 4.92
C ARG A 19 -22.03 -2.69 4.75
N LYS A 20 -22.05 -1.54 4.07
CA LYS A 20 -20.90 -0.63 3.87
C LYS A 20 -20.11 -0.39 5.18
N ILE A 21 -20.79 -0.38 6.33
CA ILE A 21 -20.17 -0.20 7.65
C ILE A 21 -19.22 -1.35 8.00
N ILE A 22 -19.60 -2.62 7.76
CA ILE A 22 -18.77 -3.79 8.09
C ILE A 22 -17.50 -3.80 7.24
N PHE A 23 -17.65 -3.50 5.95
CA PHE A 23 -16.52 -3.39 5.03
C PHE A 23 -15.54 -2.29 5.45
N ILE A 24 -16.05 -1.10 5.82
CA ILE A 24 -15.23 0.00 6.32
C ILE A 24 -14.54 -0.41 7.62
N PHE A 25 -15.27 -1.01 8.56
CA PHE A 25 -14.73 -1.46 9.84
C PHE A 25 -13.57 -2.45 9.66
N PHE A 26 -13.75 -3.49 8.85
CA PHE A 26 -12.69 -4.47 8.60
C PHE A 26 -11.48 -3.83 7.89
N SER A 27 -11.72 -2.96 6.91
CA SER A 27 -10.64 -2.23 6.22
C SER A 27 -9.87 -1.30 7.15
N SER A 28 -10.55 -0.65 8.09
CA SER A 28 -9.92 0.16 9.15
C SER A 28 -9.09 -0.69 10.09
N ALA A 29 -9.56 -1.90 10.47
CA ALA A 29 -8.76 -2.83 11.26
C ALA A 29 -7.46 -3.22 10.56
N LEU A 30 -7.51 -3.45 9.25
CA LEU A 30 -6.32 -3.71 8.42
C LEU A 30 -5.38 -2.49 8.31
N ALA A 31 -5.92 -1.28 8.27
CA ALA A 31 -5.10 -0.05 8.30
C ALA A 31 -4.40 0.15 9.65
N ILE A 32 -5.11 -0.10 10.76
CA ILE A 32 -4.53 -0.06 12.11
C ILE A 32 -3.41 -1.10 12.25
N LEU A 33 -3.63 -2.32 11.75
CA LEU A 33 -2.61 -3.37 11.72
C LEU A 33 -1.36 -2.92 10.93
N ALA A 34 -1.54 -2.20 9.83
CA ALA A 34 -0.44 -1.68 9.03
C ALA A 34 0.36 -0.59 9.74
N TYR A 35 -0.29 0.19 10.61
CA TYR A 35 0.35 1.22 11.42
C TYR A 35 1.11 0.62 12.62
N LEU A 36 0.52 -0.39 13.29
CA LEU A 36 1.09 -1.00 14.50
C LEU A 36 2.20 -2.02 14.21
N ARG A 37 2.48 -2.33 12.94
CA ARG A 37 3.52 -3.30 12.58
C ARG A 37 4.90 -2.82 13.01
N TYR A 38 5.69 -3.67 13.64
CA TYR A 38 7.10 -3.42 13.89
C TYR A 38 7.89 -4.69 13.60
N GLY A 39 8.92 -4.60 12.75
CA GLY A 39 9.74 -5.76 12.37
C GLY A 39 8.99 -6.81 11.53
N ILE A 40 7.87 -6.45 10.90
CA ILE A 40 7.05 -7.38 10.11
C ILE A 40 7.22 -7.11 8.61
N GLY A 41 7.51 -8.17 7.86
CA GLY A 41 7.84 -8.14 6.43
C GLY A 41 9.32 -8.41 6.24
N ALA A 42 9.68 -9.20 5.23
CA ALA A 42 11.07 -9.59 4.98
C ALA A 42 11.96 -8.36 4.76
N ASP A 43 11.41 -7.31 4.13
CA ASP A 43 12.14 -6.10 3.78
C ASP A 43 12.06 -5.00 4.86
N PHE A 44 11.41 -5.23 6.00
CA PHE A 44 11.16 -4.16 6.99
C PHE A 44 12.46 -3.47 7.44
N PHE A 45 13.48 -4.23 7.85
CA PHE A 45 14.73 -3.64 8.32
C PHE A 45 15.59 -3.10 7.17
N ALA A 46 15.46 -3.69 5.97
CA ALA A 46 16.12 -3.17 4.78
C ALA A 46 15.59 -1.77 4.42
N TYR A 47 14.27 -1.59 4.41
CA TYR A 47 13.65 -0.27 4.20
C TYR A 47 13.99 0.72 5.31
N GLN A 48 14.12 0.25 6.56
CA GLN A 48 14.56 1.10 7.67
C GLN A 48 15.99 1.62 7.46
N TYR A 49 16.89 0.72 7.09
CA TYR A 49 18.28 1.04 6.78
C TYR A 49 18.36 2.06 5.64
N LEU A 50 17.63 1.82 4.55
CA LEU A 50 17.61 2.70 3.38
C LEU A 50 17.04 4.07 3.74
N TYR A 51 15.92 4.13 4.45
CA TYR A 51 15.32 5.39 4.92
C TYR A 51 16.28 6.19 5.83
N SER A 52 17.04 5.50 6.69
CA SER A 52 18.02 6.14 7.57
C SER A 52 19.18 6.79 6.81
N ARG A 53 19.49 6.33 5.59
CA ARG A 53 20.58 6.84 4.75
C ARG A 53 20.19 7.94 3.77
N LEU A 54 18.90 8.11 3.50
CA LEU A 54 18.42 9.20 2.64
C LEU A 54 18.85 10.57 3.17
N SER A 55 19.11 11.51 2.27
CA SER A 55 19.25 12.91 2.63
C SER A 55 17.90 13.51 3.05
N ASP A 56 17.93 14.41 4.02
CA ASP A 56 16.79 15.25 4.41
C ASP A 56 16.52 16.39 3.40
N SER A 57 17.49 16.72 2.55
CA SER A 57 17.32 17.62 1.41
C SER A 57 17.03 16.85 0.13
N LEU A 58 15.92 17.19 -0.54
CA LEU A 58 15.53 16.65 -1.84
C LEU A 58 16.58 16.94 -2.93
N ILE A 59 17.15 18.15 -2.92
CA ILE A 59 18.15 18.56 -3.91
C ILE A 59 19.43 17.72 -3.72
N THR A 60 19.85 17.56 -2.47
CA THR A 60 21.03 16.76 -2.16
C THR A 60 20.80 15.29 -2.50
N GLU A 61 19.60 14.74 -2.24
CA GLU A 61 19.27 13.37 -2.62
C GLU A 61 19.28 13.18 -4.15
N LEU A 62 18.76 14.16 -4.90
CA LEU A 62 18.69 14.12 -6.36
C LEU A 62 20.08 14.06 -7.02
N TYR A 63 21.03 14.87 -6.55
CA TYR A 63 22.35 15.00 -7.17
C TYR A 63 23.43 14.10 -6.54
N TYR A 64 23.32 13.81 -5.24
CA TYR A 64 24.39 13.20 -4.46
C TYR A 64 23.95 11.99 -3.63
N GLY A 65 22.69 11.56 -3.73
CA GLY A 65 22.25 10.44 -2.89
C GLY A 65 22.91 9.11 -3.30
N LEU A 66 23.17 8.29 -2.30
CA LEU A 66 24.18 7.22 -2.35
C LEU A 66 23.64 5.86 -2.80
N ASP A 67 22.32 5.68 -2.80
CA ASP A 67 21.70 4.38 -3.00
C ASP A 67 21.20 4.18 -4.44
N ASN A 68 21.43 3.01 -5.01
CA ASN A 68 21.03 2.65 -6.39
C ASN A 68 19.54 2.33 -6.55
N GLN A 69 18.71 2.67 -5.56
CA GLN A 69 17.27 2.52 -5.66
C GLN A 69 16.71 3.49 -6.70
N GLU A 70 15.49 3.22 -7.16
CA GLU A 70 14.83 4.07 -8.12
C GLU A 70 14.65 5.48 -7.56
N LEU A 71 14.92 6.47 -8.41
CA LEU A 71 14.95 7.87 -8.02
C LEU A 71 13.63 8.32 -7.38
N GLY A 72 12.49 7.90 -7.95
CA GLY A 72 11.18 8.26 -7.41
C GLY A 72 10.97 7.78 -5.97
N PHE A 73 11.38 6.55 -5.67
CA PHE A 73 11.26 5.99 -4.33
C PHE A 73 12.14 6.74 -3.31
N ARG A 74 13.38 7.07 -3.71
CA ARG A 74 14.32 7.85 -2.89
C ARG A 74 13.83 9.25 -2.60
N LEU A 75 13.32 9.96 -3.62
CA LEU A 75 12.79 11.31 -3.47
C LEU A 75 11.55 11.33 -2.58
N ILE A 76 10.64 10.35 -2.69
CA ILE A 76 9.49 10.23 -1.79
C ILE A 76 9.98 10.05 -0.35
N GLY A 77 10.96 9.17 -0.11
CA GLY A 77 11.53 8.96 1.22
C GLY A 77 12.20 10.22 1.78
N SER A 78 13.01 10.91 0.96
CA SER A 78 13.69 12.16 1.32
C SER A 78 12.70 13.28 1.64
N PHE A 79 11.59 13.38 0.89
CA PHE A 79 10.49 14.30 1.21
C PHE A 79 9.87 14.03 2.58
N PHE A 80 9.61 12.77 2.93
CA PHE A 80 9.11 12.45 4.28
C PHE A 80 10.16 12.74 5.36
N LYS A 81 11.44 12.51 5.04
CA LYS A 81 12.54 12.77 5.96
C LYS A 81 12.74 14.26 6.23
N SER A 82 12.57 15.11 5.21
CA SER A 82 12.62 16.58 5.35
C SER A 82 11.52 17.13 6.27
N LEU A 83 10.39 16.41 6.35
CA LEU A 83 9.28 16.70 7.28
C LEU A 83 9.48 16.10 8.68
N ASN A 84 10.65 15.53 8.98
CA ASN A 84 10.95 14.82 10.23
C ASN A 84 9.99 13.66 10.53
N VAL A 85 9.42 13.03 9.49
CA VAL A 85 8.56 11.86 9.68
C VAL A 85 9.43 10.66 10.08
N PRO A 86 9.12 9.95 11.18
CA PRO A 86 9.88 8.77 11.55
C PRO A 86 9.64 7.64 10.53
N TYR A 87 10.58 6.70 10.44
CA TYR A 87 10.49 5.54 9.55
C TYR A 87 9.14 4.80 9.65
N GLN A 88 8.65 4.61 10.89
CA GLN A 88 7.35 3.98 11.15
C GLN A 88 6.19 4.74 10.48
N GLY A 89 6.21 6.07 10.53
CA GLY A 89 5.21 6.91 9.87
C GLY A 89 5.30 6.78 8.35
N TYR A 90 6.51 6.83 7.81
CA TYR A 90 6.78 6.69 6.37
C TYR A 90 6.20 5.38 5.80
N ILE A 91 6.52 4.23 6.39
CA ILE A 91 6.02 2.93 5.90
C ILE A 91 4.53 2.73 6.16
N SER A 92 3.96 3.39 7.19
CA SER A 92 2.54 3.34 7.48
C SER A 92 1.74 4.12 6.45
N ILE A 93 2.26 5.26 5.99
CA ILE A 93 1.66 6.06 4.93
C ILE A 93 1.66 5.27 3.61
N ILE A 94 2.80 4.66 3.25
CA ILE A 94 2.89 3.82 2.05
C ILE A 94 1.89 2.65 2.10
N ALA A 95 1.84 1.93 3.23
CA ALA A 95 0.89 0.84 3.42
C ALA A 95 -0.57 1.31 3.37
N SER A 96 -0.86 2.50 3.90
CA SER A 96 -2.20 3.10 3.85
C SER A 96 -2.62 3.47 2.43
N ILE A 97 -1.70 4.01 1.62
CA ILE A 97 -1.96 4.28 0.20
C ILE A 97 -2.25 2.97 -0.53
N ASN A 98 -1.43 1.94 -0.33
CA ASN A 98 -1.66 0.62 -0.90
C ASN A 98 -3.06 0.08 -0.54
N LEU A 99 -3.37 0.02 0.76
CA LEU A 99 -4.67 -0.44 1.26
C LEU A 99 -5.84 0.38 0.75
N PHE A 100 -5.68 1.69 0.57
CA PHE A 100 -6.71 2.55 0.02
C PHE A 100 -7.08 2.19 -1.43
N PHE A 101 -6.10 1.84 -2.26
CA PHE A 101 -6.36 1.40 -3.64
C PHE A 101 -6.92 -0.02 -3.70
N VAL A 102 -6.49 -0.91 -2.80
CA VAL A 102 -7.13 -2.23 -2.64
C VAL A 102 -8.58 -2.08 -2.20
N PHE A 103 -8.85 -1.25 -1.20
CA PHE A 103 -10.20 -0.90 -0.73
C PHE A 103 -11.07 -0.39 -1.87
N LYS A 104 -10.57 0.57 -2.66
CA LYS A 104 -11.28 1.09 -3.84
C LYS A 104 -11.58 0.00 -4.86
N THR A 105 -10.64 -0.93 -5.06
CA THR A 105 -10.78 -2.04 -6.00
C THR A 105 -11.88 -2.99 -5.54
N CYS A 106 -11.81 -3.46 -4.29
CA CYS A 106 -12.83 -4.34 -3.71
C CYS A 106 -14.20 -3.67 -3.71
N LYS A 107 -14.30 -2.40 -3.32
CA LYS A 107 -15.57 -1.66 -3.25
C LYS A 107 -16.25 -1.50 -4.61
N ASN A 108 -15.48 -1.22 -5.66
CA ASN A 108 -16.05 -0.82 -6.96
C ASN A 108 -16.22 -2.00 -7.93
N PHE A 109 -15.42 -3.07 -7.77
CA PHE A 109 -15.36 -4.15 -8.75
C PHE A 109 -15.69 -5.54 -8.18
N SER A 110 -15.74 -5.71 -6.86
CA SER A 110 -16.14 -6.99 -6.27
C SER A 110 -17.64 -7.05 -6.01
N LYS A 111 -18.23 -8.22 -6.26
CA LYS A 111 -19.58 -8.55 -5.77
C LYS A 111 -19.61 -8.64 -4.25
N ASN A 112 -18.52 -9.15 -3.65
CA ASN A 112 -18.34 -9.23 -2.21
C ASN A 112 -17.07 -8.50 -1.71
N PRO A 113 -17.15 -7.19 -1.42
CA PRO A 113 -15.99 -6.39 -1.04
C PRO A 113 -15.31 -6.89 0.24
N THR A 114 -16.08 -7.32 1.25
CA THR A 114 -15.54 -7.77 2.54
C THR A 114 -14.78 -9.09 2.39
N LEU A 115 -15.35 -10.05 1.66
CA LEU A 115 -14.68 -11.31 1.33
C LEU A 115 -13.43 -11.07 0.49
N SER A 116 -13.48 -10.17 -0.50
CA SER A 116 -12.30 -9.82 -1.29
C SER A 116 -11.18 -9.20 -0.43
N MET A 117 -11.51 -8.36 0.55
CA MET A 117 -10.51 -7.85 1.50
C MET A 117 -9.95 -8.95 2.41
N LEU A 118 -10.77 -9.93 2.81
CA LEU A 118 -10.29 -11.09 3.57
C LEU A 118 -9.32 -11.92 2.73
N LEU A 119 -9.64 -12.20 1.47
CA LEU A 119 -8.74 -12.90 0.56
C LEU A 119 -7.44 -12.13 0.32
N TYR A 120 -7.54 -10.81 0.15
CA TYR A 120 -6.36 -9.94 0.10
C TYR A 120 -5.51 -10.08 1.37
N PHE A 121 -6.14 -10.05 2.55
CA PHE A 121 -5.46 -10.27 3.83
C PHE A 121 -4.72 -11.62 3.88
N CYS A 122 -5.37 -12.70 3.46
CA CYS A 122 -4.79 -14.05 3.53
C CYS A 122 -3.60 -14.26 2.59
N PHE A 123 -3.68 -13.75 1.35
CA PHE A 123 -2.71 -14.10 0.30
C PHE A 123 -1.70 -12.99 -0.03
N TYR A 124 -2.09 -11.74 0.13
CA TYR A 124 -1.39 -10.61 -0.49
C TYR A 124 -0.91 -9.57 0.53
N TYR A 125 -1.62 -9.38 1.64
CA TYR A 125 -1.35 -8.31 2.59
C TYR A 125 0.04 -8.40 3.24
N LEU A 126 0.44 -9.58 3.73
CA LEU A 126 1.76 -9.74 4.37
C LEU A 126 2.93 -9.53 3.39
N VAL A 127 2.76 -9.89 2.11
CA VAL A 127 3.82 -9.74 1.12
C VAL A 127 3.85 -8.32 0.57
N TRP A 128 2.71 -7.81 0.11
CA TRP A 128 2.65 -6.57 -0.68
C TRP A 128 2.31 -5.33 0.12
N THR A 129 1.67 -5.47 1.29
CA THR A 129 1.52 -4.35 2.24
C THR A 129 2.74 -4.24 3.13
N PHE A 130 3.36 -5.36 3.53
CA PHE A 130 4.42 -5.35 4.53
C PHE A 130 5.86 -5.49 4.03
N SER A 131 6.09 -6.22 2.94
CA SER A 131 7.42 -6.41 2.38
C SER A 131 7.61 -5.56 1.13
N GLY A 132 7.21 -6.03 -0.05
CA GLY A 132 7.44 -5.36 -1.33
C GLY A 132 6.64 -4.07 -1.48
N LEU A 133 6.99 -3.01 -0.75
CA LEU A 133 6.23 -1.76 -0.65
C LEU A 133 6.08 -1.08 -2.02
N ARG A 134 7.18 -1.01 -2.78
CA ARG A 134 7.21 -0.46 -4.15
C ARG A 134 6.27 -1.25 -5.08
N GLN A 135 6.50 -2.56 -5.15
CA GLN A 135 5.73 -3.48 -5.99
C GLN A 135 4.24 -3.49 -5.59
N GLY A 136 3.95 -3.45 -4.29
CA GLY A 136 2.60 -3.40 -3.76
C GLY A 136 1.86 -2.12 -4.13
N LEU A 137 2.51 -0.95 -4.07
CA LEU A 137 1.93 0.31 -4.56
C LEU A 137 1.60 0.21 -6.05
N THR A 138 2.56 -0.25 -6.86
CA THR A 138 2.38 -0.40 -8.31
C THR A 138 1.23 -1.37 -8.63
N LEU A 139 1.15 -2.51 -7.94
CA LEU A 139 0.07 -3.48 -8.12
C LEU A 139 -1.29 -2.91 -7.70
N SER A 140 -1.40 -2.34 -6.50
CA SER A 140 -2.69 -1.85 -5.97
C SER A 140 -3.23 -0.68 -6.80
N ILE A 141 -2.39 0.30 -7.15
CA ILE A 141 -2.76 1.45 -7.98
C ILE A 141 -3.03 1.00 -9.42
N GLY A 142 -2.13 0.19 -9.98
CA GLY A 142 -2.20 -0.29 -11.35
C GLY A 142 -3.48 -1.10 -11.61
N ILE A 143 -3.81 -2.07 -10.75
CA ILE A 143 -5.02 -2.89 -10.88
C ILE A 143 -6.28 -2.01 -10.81
N TYR A 144 -6.34 -1.07 -9.86
CA TYR A 144 -7.49 -0.17 -9.74
C TYR A 144 -7.75 0.60 -11.04
N TYR A 145 -6.72 1.21 -11.61
CA TYR A 145 -6.85 2.01 -12.82
C TYR A 145 -7.02 1.18 -14.09
N LEU A 146 -6.42 -0.01 -14.15
CA LEU A 146 -6.67 -0.99 -15.20
C LEU A 146 -8.17 -1.31 -15.26
N LEU A 147 -8.76 -1.76 -14.15
CA LEU A 147 -10.18 -2.10 -14.08
C LEU A 147 -11.09 -0.89 -14.36
N LYS A 148 -10.68 0.32 -13.95
CA LYS A 148 -11.44 1.55 -14.19
C LYS A 148 -11.46 1.96 -15.67
N TYR A 149 -10.39 1.70 -16.42
CA TYR A 149 -10.24 2.20 -17.78
C TYR A 149 -10.33 1.14 -18.87
N ILE A 150 -10.35 -0.16 -18.52
CA ILE A 150 -10.41 -1.27 -19.47
C ILE A 150 -11.61 -1.14 -20.44
N ASN A 151 -12.79 -0.76 -19.94
CA ASN A 151 -14.00 -0.62 -20.77
C ASN A 151 -14.08 0.71 -21.53
N ASN A 152 -13.39 1.74 -21.06
CA ASN A 152 -13.54 3.11 -21.58
C ASN A 152 -12.48 3.48 -22.64
N ARG A 153 -11.59 2.55 -23.01
CA ARG A 153 -10.46 2.75 -23.95
C ARG A 153 -9.63 4.02 -23.69
N LYS A 154 -9.52 4.46 -22.43
CA LYS A 154 -8.75 5.66 -22.03
C LYS A 154 -7.25 5.34 -21.94
N ILE A 155 -6.67 4.88 -23.05
CA ILE A 155 -5.30 4.35 -23.13
C ILE A 155 -4.29 5.39 -22.63
N ILE A 156 -4.39 6.65 -23.07
CA ILE A 156 -3.47 7.72 -22.65
C ILE A 156 -3.46 7.93 -21.13
N LYS A 157 -4.64 7.87 -20.49
CA LYS A 157 -4.73 8.03 -19.02
C LYS A 157 -4.17 6.82 -18.28
N PHE A 158 -4.27 5.63 -18.88
CA PHE A 158 -3.72 4.43 -18.29
C PHE A 158 -2.19 4.39 -18.45
N THR A 159 -1.66 4.73 -19.63
CA THR A 159 -0.21 4.80 -19.88
C THR A 159 0.47 5.86 -19.03
N SER A 160 -0.15 7.03 -18.82
CA SER A 160 0.40 8.04 -17.90
C SER A 160 0.53 7.53 -16.47
N ILE A 161 -0.41 6.69 -16.02
CA ILE A 161 -0.37 6.10 -14.68
C ILE A 161 0.72 5.03 -14.60
N ILE A 162 0.87 4.21 -15.64
CA ILE A 162 1.97 3.23 -15.69
C ILE A 162 3.31 3.94 -15.58
N ILE A 163 3.54 4.98 -16.38
CA ILE A 163 4.80 5.75 -16.34
C ILE A 163 5.04 6.32 -14.94
N LEU A 164 4.00 6.84 -14.30
CA LEU A 164 4.09 7.36 -12.93
C LEU A 164 4.38 6.28 -11.88
N LEU A 165 4.06 5.02 -12.16
CA LEU A 165 4.32 3.87 -11.28
C LEU A 165 5.62 3.11 -11.62
N SER A 166 6.35 3.52 -12.66
CA SER A 166 7.60 2.88 -13.10
C SER A 166 8.82 3.25 -12.26
N PHE A 167 8.63 3.55 -10.97
CA PHE A 167 9.70 3.79 -10.01
C PHE A 167 9.75 2.68 -8.94
#